data_AF-A0A7C4XCP5-F1
#
_entry.id   AF-A0A7C4XCP5-F1
#
_cell.length_a   1.000
_cell.length_b   1.000
_cell.length_c   1.000
_cell.angle_alpha   90.00
_cell.angle_beta   90.00
_cell.angle_gamma   90.00
#
_symmetry.space_group_name_H-M   'P 1'
#
loop_
_entity.id
_entity.type
_entity.pdbx_description
1 polymer ?
#
loop_
_entity_poly.entity_id
_entity_poly.type
_entity_poly.pdbx_seq_one_letter_code
_entity_poly.pdbx_strand_id
1 'polypeptide(L)' 'ERARAVRHGATFTAGALPTTGTGPFAVVDAAGTLLAVYERHGAGVKPAVVVASAEAA' A
#
# COMPACT_ATOMS: atom_id res chain seq x y z
N GLU A 1 4.24 11.79 4.75
CA GLU A 1 4.33 10.67 5.72
C GLU A 1 3.70 9.36 5.25
N ARG A 2 2.46 9.33 4.73
CA ARG A 2 1.77 8.09 4.32
C ARG A 2 2.60 7.20 3.37
N ALA A 3 3.24 7.78 2.35
CA ALA A 3 4.08 7.02 1.41
C ALA A 3 5.26 6.31 2.10
N ARG A 4 5.88 6.92 3.12
CA ARG A 4 6.94 6.29 3.91
C ARG A 4 6.38 5.12 4.70
N ALA A 5 5.24 5.29 5.36
CA ALA A 5 4.58 4.22 6.11
C ALA A 5 4.21 3.02 5.21
N VAL A 6 3.68 3.28 4.01
CA VAL A 6 3.39 2.25 3.00
C VAL A 6 4.65 1.49 2.59
N ARG A 7 5.75 2.21 2.31
CA ARG A 7 7.05 1.60 1.96
C ARG A 7 7.66 0.75 3.10
N HIS A 8 7.21 0.93 4.33
CA HIS A 8 7.66 0.15 5.49
C HIS A 8 6.63 -0.89 5.92
N GLY A 9 5.60 -1.14 5.11
CA GLY A 9 4.62 -2.19 5.34
C GLY A 9 3.63 -1.90 6.47
N ALA A 10 3.34 -0.63 6.76
CA ALA A 10 2.35 -0.29 7.77
C ALA A 10 0.95 -0.80 7.39
N THR A 11 0.19 -1.24 8.40
CA THR A 11 -1.25 -1.55 8.29
C THR A 11 -2.08 -0.28 8.47
N PHE A 12 -3.26 -0.24 7.86
CA PHE A 12 -4.16 0.92 7.95
C PHE A 12 -5.59 0.51 8.29
N THR A 13 -6.34 1.40 8.94
CA THR A 13 -7.78 1.26 9.13
C THR A 13 -8.53 1.38 7.79
N ALA A 14 -9.76 0.86 7.73
CA ALA A 14 -10.60 1.02 6.54
C ALA A 14 -10.80 2.52 6.20
N GLY A 15 -10.70 2.86 4.91
CA GLY A 15 -10.87 4.23 4.40
C GLY A 15 -9.62 5.11 4.45
N ALA A 16 -8.55 4.71 5.17
CA ALA A 16 -7.28 5.45 5.17
C ALA A 16 -6.52 5.36 3.84
N LEU A 17 -6.81 4.31 3.05
CA LEU A 17 -6.35 4.13 1.68
C LEU A 17 -7.57 4.02 0.74
N PRO A 18 -7.45 4.46 -0.52
CA PRO A 18 -8.53 4.36 -1.50
C PRO A 18 -8.68 2.90 -1.99
N THR A 19 -9.26 2.05 -1.15
CA THR A 19 -9.41 0.61 -1.39
C THR A 19 -10.86 0.28 -1.74
N THR A 20 -11.22 0.40 -3.02
CA THR A 20 -12.54 0.05 -3.54
C THR A 20 -12.60 -1.42 -3.98
N GLY A 21 -13.77 -2.06 -3.86
CA GLY A 21 -13.96 -3.47 -4.26
C GLY A 21 -13.32 -4.49 -3.31
N THR A 22 -13.23 -5.76 -3.70
CA THR A 22 -12.79 -6.85 -2.80
C THR A 22 -11.27 -6.93 -2.60
N GLY A 23 -10.48 -6.24 -3.42
CA GLY A 23 -9.02 -6.32 -3.45
C GLY A 23 -8.51 -7.34 -4.47
N PRO A 24 -7.18 -7.40 -4.72
CA PRO A 24 -6.12 -6.62 -4.08
C PRO A 24 -6.10 -5.14 -4.49
N PHE A 25 -5.52 -4.27 -3.65
CA PHE A 25 -5.53 -2.82 -3.81
C PHE A 25 -4.12 -2.28 -4.12
N ALA A 26 -3.93 -1.70 -5.30
CA ALA A 26 -2.68 -1.03 -5.63
C ALA A 26 -2.59 0.32 -4.92
N VAL A 27 -1.48 0.57 -4.23
CA VAL A 27 -1.15 1.87 -3.65
C VAL A 27 -0.01 2.47 -4.44
N VAL A 28 -0.30 3.59 -5.11
CA VAL A 28 0.65 4.32 -5.95
C VAL A 28 1.01 5.67 -5.32
N ASP A 29 2.17 6.22 -5.69
CA ASP A 29 2.50 7.61 -5.40
C ASP A 29 1.84 8.60 -6.39
N ALA A 30 2.15 9.88 -6.25
CA ALA A 30 1.58 10.94 -7.09
C ALA A 30 1.99 10.83 -8.57
N ALA A 31 3.10 10.16 -8.88
CA ALA A 31 3.55 9.92 -10.25
C ALA A 31 2.95 8.62 -10.84
N GLY A 32 2.15 7.88 -10.06
CA GLY A 32 1.60 6.59 -10.47
C GLY A 32 2.55 5.42 -10.22
N THR A 33 3.69 5.63 -9.56
CA THR A 33 4.63 4.55 -9.23
C THR A 33 4.04 3.65 -8.16
N LEU A 34 4.05 2.34 -8.39
CA LEU A 34 3.57 1.36 -7.42
C LEU A 34 4.47 1.33 -6.18
N LEU A 35 3.87 1.53 -5.00
CA LEU A 35 4.54 1.45 -3.71
C LEU A 35 4.31 0.11 -3.02
N ALA A 36 3.09 -0.40 -3.08
CA ALA A 36 2.68 -1.63 -2.43
C ALA A 36 1.33 -2.13 -2.96
N VAL A 37 1.02 -3.39 -2.71
CA VAL A 37 -0.28 -4.00 -2.92
C VAL A 37 -0.85 -4.39 -1.55
N TYR A 38 -2.09 -3.98 -1.28
CA TYR A 38 -2.78 -4.23 -0.03
C TYR A 38 -3.93 -5.23 -0.20
N GLU A 39 -4.28 -5.90 0.88
CA GLU A 39 -5.46 -6.76 0.97
C GLU A 39 -6.29 -6.40 2.21
N ARG A 40 -7.57 -6.81 2.21
CA ARG A 40 -8.42 -6.66 3.39
C ARG A 40 -7.88 -7.52 4.53
N HIS A 41 -7.87 -6.95 5.72
CA HIS A 41 -7.44 -7.65 6.94
C HIS A 41 -8.23 -7.15 8.14
N GLY A 42 -9.16 -7.97 8.63
CA GLY A 42 -10.08 -7.58 9.69
C GLY A 42 -10.86 -6.31 9.34
N ALA A 43 -10.86 -5.33 10.24
CA ALA A 43 -11.48 -4.01 10.04
C ALA A 43 -10.60 -3.02 9.23
N GLY A 44 -9.47 -3.47 8.68
CA GLY A 44 -8.51 -2.63 7.98
C GLY A 44 -7.91 -3.30 6.76
N VAL A 45 -6.71 -2.86 6.39
CA VAL A 45 -5.91 -3.38 5.28
C VAL A 45 -4.46 -3.56 5.70
N LYS A 46 -3.83 -4.61 5.18
CA LYS A 46 -2.40 -4.89 5.37
C LYS A 46 -1.71 -5.02 4.02
N PRO A 47 -0.39 -4.79 3.94
CA PRO A 47 0.34 -5.04 2.72
C PRO A 47 0.40 -6.56 2.45
N ALA A 48 0.05 -6.95 1.23
CA ALA A 48 0.36 -8.26 0.69
C ALA A 48 1.78 -8.26 0.08
N VAL A 49 2.17 -7.15 -0.54
CA VAL A 49 3.50 -6.93 -1.13
C VAL A 49 3.90 -5.48 -0.94
N VAL A 50 5.16 -5.22 -0.59
CA VAL A 50 5.79 -3.89 -0.62
C VAL A 50 6.86 -3.88 -1.70
N VAL A 51 6.87 -2.86 -2.55
CA VAL A 51 7.89 -2.70 -3.59
C VAL A 51 9.11 -2.04 -2.96
N ALA A 52 10.23 -2.77 -2.92
CA ALA A 52 11.51 -2.18 -2.53
C ALA A 52 11.94 -1.15 -3.59
N SER A 53 12.51 -0.03 -3.14
CA SER A 53 13.20 0.85 -4.06
C SER A 53 14.42 0.08 -4.57
N ALA A 54 14.43 -0.27 -5.85
CA ALA A 54 15.68 -0.67 -6.49
C ALA A 54 16.55 0.59 -6.55
N GLU A 55 17.52 0.73 -5.65
CA GLU A 55 18.63 1.61 -5.96
C GLU A 55 19.30 1.03 -7.22
N ALA A 56 19.54 1.88 -8.21
CA ALA A 56 20.36 1.48 -9.35
C ALA A 56 21.75 1.13 -8.80
N ALA A 57 22.11 -0.14 -8.89
CA ALA A 57 23.43 -0.65 -8.51
C ALA A 57 24.51 -0.15 -9.48
#